data_AF-X1FBU5-F1
#
_entry.id   AF-X1FBU5-F1
#
_cell.length_a   1.000
_cell.length_b   1.000
_cell.length_c   1.000
_cell.angle_alpha   90.00
_cell.angle_beta   90.00
_cell.angle_gamma   90.00
#
_symmetry.space_group_name_H-M   'P 1'
#
loop_
_entity.id
_entity.type
_entity.pdbx_description
1 polymer ?
#
loop_
_entity_poly.entity_id
_entity_poly.type
_entity_poly.pdbx_seq_one_letter_code
_entity_poly.pdbx_strand_id
1 'polypeptide(L)'
;DKKKDLEHLKIKVDNGADYIVTQLFFDIDVFLEFVENAKRIGIDIPIVPGVMPMDKYGPIKFVSKQMGIEIPEKLKDKLEAHKDDKDAIKKILEEHTLLMCKKLVEQGSPGIQFYTMDKPEGTKKVLQELCKE
;
A
#
# COMPACT_ATOMS: atom_id res chain seq x y z
N ASP A 1 -5.11 -19.23 -4.29
CA ASP A 1 -6.29 -19.38 -3.43
C ASP A 1 -6.04 -18.54 -2.17
N LYS A 2 -6.87 -17.50 -1.93
CA LYS A 2 -6.65 -16.54 -0.84
C LYS A 2 -6.72 -17.21 0.55
N LYS A 3 -7.59 -18.22 0.72
CA LYS A 3 -7.75 -18.90 2.01
C LYS A 3 -6.49 -19.71 2.36
N LYS A 4 -6.01 -20.51 1.41
CA LYS A 4 -4.77 -21.29 1.59
C LYS A 4 -3.55 -20.40 1.84
N ASP A 5 -3.48 -19.25 1.19
CA ASP A 5 -2.37 -18.31 1.39
C ASP A 5 -2.35 -17.74 2.82
N LEU A 6 -3.53 -17.43 3.38
CA LEU A 6 -3.66 -17.05 4.79
C LEU A 6 -3.32 -18.19 5.76
N GLU A 7 -3.68 -19.44 5.45
CA GLU A 7 -3.30 -20.61 6.25
C GLU A 7 -1.76 -20.78 6.26
N HIS A 8 -1.09 -20.63 5.12
CA HIS A 8 0.37 -20.64 5.05
C HIS A 8 1.00 -19.44 5.78
N LEU A 9 0.36 -18.26 5.74
CA LEU A 9 0.79 -17.13 6.55
C LEU A 9 0.75 -17.45 8.03
N LYS A 10 -0.34 -18.06 8.51
CA LYS A 10 -0.46 -18.52 9.89
C LYS A 10 0.63 -19.50 10.27
N ILE A 11 0.95 -20.48 9.41
CA ILE A 11 2.06 -21.41 9.68
C ILE A 11 3.37 -20.64 9.91
N LYS A 12 3.67 -19.61 9.11
CA LYS A 12 4.88 -18.78 9.33
C LYS A 12 4.86 -18.07 10.68
N VAL A 13 3.70 -17.56 11.10
CA VAL A 13 3.52 -16.93 12.41
C VAL A 13 3.68 -17.93 13.55
N ASP A 14 3.01 -19.08 13.47
CA ASP A 14 3.07 -20.15 14.47
C ASP A 14 4.50 -20.73 14.60
N ASN A 15 5.35 -20.55 13.58
CA ASN A 15 6.77 -20.92 13.61
C ASN A 15 7.71 -19.78 14.09
N GLY A 16 7.17 -18.70 14.67
CA GLY A 16 7.94 -17.68 15.38
C GLY A 16 8.20 -16.38 14.61
N ALA A 17 7.37 -16.01 13.63
CA ALA A 17 7.46 -14.68 13.04
C ALA A 17 6.91 -13.60 14.00
N ASP A 18 7.65 -12.50 14.20
CA ASP A 18 7.26 -11.43 15.16
C ASP A 18 6.35 -10.36 14.55
N TYR A 19 6.40 -10.15 13.24
CA TYR A 19 5.55 -9.20 12.51
C TYR A 19 5.46 -9.57 11.03
N ILE A 20 4.49 -8.97 10.33
CA ILE A 20 4.26 -9.16 8.90
C ILE A 20 4.47 -7.83 8.18
N VAL A 21 5.10 -7.86 7.02
CA VAL A 21 5.10 -6.75 6.06
C VAL A 21 4.28 -7.17 4.85
N THR A 22 3.27 -6.39 4.49
CA THR A 22 2.44 -6.71 3.33
C THR A 22 3.15 -6.35 2.03
N GLN A 23 2.77 -7.03 0.95
CA GLN A 23 3.00 -6.52 -0.40
C GLN A 23 2.32 -5.14 -0.56
N LEU A 24 2.78 -4.35 -1.54
CA LEU A 24 2.16 -3.08 -1.92
C LEU A 24 0.69 -3.25 -2.32
N PHE A 25 -0.09 -2.19 -2.14
CA PHE A 25 -1.49 -2.10 -2.54
C PHE A 25 -1.82 -0.65 -2.89
N PHE A 26 -2.95 -0.45 -3.59
CA PHE A 26 -3.45 0.89 -3.94
C PHE A 26 -4.78 1.23 -3.27
N ASP A 27 -5.38 0.26 -2.58
CA ASP A 27 -6.64 0.40 -1.88
C ASP A 27 -6.47 0.03 -0.41
N ILE A 28 -6.82 0.95 0.49
CA ILE A 28 -6.74 0.69 1.93
C ILE A 28 -7.77 -0.34 2.37
N ASP A 29 -8.93 -0.42 1.71
CA ASP A 29 -10.00 -1.34 2.11
C ASP A 29 -9.55 -2.79 1.90
N VAL A 30 -8.74 -3.05 0.86
CA VAL A 30 -8.10 -4.35 0.62
C VAL A 30 -7.13 -4.72 1.75
N PHE A 31 -6.35 -3.74 2.24
CA PHE A 31 -5.46 -3.96 3.38
C PHE A 31 -6.23 -4.24 4.68
N LEU A 32 -7.28 -3.46 4.96
CA LEU A 32 -8.10 -3.65 6.17
C LEU A 32 -8.83 -4.99 6.16
N GLU A 33 -9.37 -5.40 5.01
CA GLU A 33 -9.98 -6.72 4.84
C GLU A 33 -8.96 -7.85 5.08
N PHE A 34 -7.73 -7.69 4.59
CA PHE A 34 -6.65 -8.65 4.84
C PHE A 34 -6.31 -8.75 6.34
N VAL A 35 -6.17 -7.62 7.03
CA VAL A 35 -5.90 -7.58 8.47
C VAL A 35 -7.02 -8.27 9.26
N GLU A 36 -8.28 -7.99 8.92
CA GLU A 36 -9.44 -8.61 9.55
C GLU A 36 -9.48 -10.13 9.30
N ASN A 37 -9.22 -10.58 8.08
CA ASN A 37 -9.17 -12.01 7.75
C ASN A 37 -8.00 -12.73 8.45
N ALA A 38 -6.84 -12.07 8.59
CA ALA A 38 -5.71 -12.62 9.34
C ALA A 38 -6.06 -12.76 10.84
N LYS A 39 -6.68 -11.75 11.44
CA LYS A 39 -7.16 -11.81 12.84
C LYS A 39 -8.15 -12.94 13.06
N ARG A 40 -9.09 -13.17 12.14
CA ARG A 40 -10.09 -14.26 12.23
C ARG A 40 -9.49 -15.66 12.34
N ILE A 41 -8.25 -15.86 11.90
CA ILE A 41 -7.55 -17.15 11.99
C ILE A 41 -6.49 -17.16 13.11
N GLY A 42 -6.46 -16.15 13.97
CA GLY A 42 -5.53 -16.07 15.11
C GLY A 42 -4.12 -15.61 14.73
N ILE A 43 -4.00 -14.72 13.76
CA ILE A 43 -2.76 -13.95 13.53
C ILE A 43 -2.90 -12.62 14.28
N ASP A 44 -2.28 -12.53 15.46
CA ASP A 44 -2.37 -11.37 16.36
C ASP A 44 -1.09 -10.50 16.39
N ILE A 45 -0.06 -10.90 15.64
CA ILE A 45 1.18 -10.12 15.51
C ILE A 45 0.97 -8.86 14.64
N PRO A 46 1.81 -7.81 14.78
CA PRO A 46 1.68 -6.59 13.98
C PRO A 46 1.77 -6.86 12.46
N ILE A 47 0.83 -6.27 11.70
CA ILE A 47 0.84 -6.28 10.24
C ILE A 47 1.14 -4.87 9.73
N VAL A 48 2.34 -4.69 9.19
CA VAL A 48 2.85 -3.41 8.68
C VAL A 48 2.51 -3.29 7.18
N PRO A 49 1.75 -2.27 6.76
CA PRO A 49 1.43 -2.03 5.35
C PRO A 49 2.68 -1.61 4.55
N GLY A 50 2.88 -2.27 3.41
CA GLY A 50 3.84 -1.87 2.39
C GLY A 50 3.27 -0.79 1.45
N VAL A 51 3.93 0.36 1.33
CA VAL A 51 3.50 1.49 0.48
C VAL A 51 4.65 1.91 -0.44
N MET A 52 4.34 2.11 -1.72
CA MET A 52 5.30 2.62 -2.70
C MET A 52 4.84 3.96 -3.27
N PRO A 53 5.47 5.09 -2.89
CA PRO A 53 5.22 6.38 -3.53
C PRO A 53 5.63 6.33 -5.01
N MET A 54 4.72 6.65 -5.91
CA MET A 54 4.98 6.68 -7.35
C MET A 54 4.55 8.00 -7.96
N ASP A 55 5.21 8.41 -9.03
CA ASP A 55 5.02 9.71 -9.69
C ASP A 55 4.66 9.57 -11.18
N LYS A 56 4.56 8.34 -11.68
CA LYS A 56 4.37 8.04 -13.11
C LYS A 56 3.37 6.92 -13.31
N TYR A 57 2.48 7.10 -14.29
CA TYR A 57 1.42 6.14 -14.56
C TYR A 57 1.89 4.84 -15.23
N GLY A 58 2.88 4.91 -16.14
CA GLY A 58 3.46 3.73 -16.79
C GLY A 58 3.99 2.68 -15.80
N PRO A 59 4.88 3.05 -14.86
CA PRO A 59 5.34 2.17 -13.79
C PRO A 59 4.23 1.57 -12.94
N ILE A 60 3.18 2.33 -12.62
CA ILE A 60 2.03 1.81 -11.86
C ILE A 60 1.35 0.68 -12.61
N LYS A 61 1.05 0.87 -13.91
CA LYS A 61 0.44 -0.17 -14.74
C LYS A 61 1.32 -1.42 -14.85
N PHE A 62 2.64 -1.22 -14.97
CA PHE A 62 3.59 -2.32 -14.99
C PHE A 62 3.58 -3.11 -13.68
N VAL A 63 3.72 -2.43 -12.54
CA VAL A 63 3.75 -3.05 -11.20
C VAL A 63 2.43 -3.76 -10.90
N SER A 64 1.30 -3.10 -11.17
CA SER A 64 -0.04 -3.68 -11.04
C SER A 64 -0.14 -5.01 -11.80
N LYS A 65 0.30 -5.03 -13.07
CA LYS A 65 0.28 -6.25 -13.90
C LYS A 65 1.24 -7.33 -13.39
N GLN A 66 2.46 -6.97 -13.00
CA GLN A 66 3.47 -7.94 -12.56
C GLN A 66 3.11 -8.57 -11.22
N MET A 67 2.52 -7.79 -10.32
CA MET A 67 2.22 -8.22 -8.95
C MET A 67 0.77 -8.69 -8.77
N GLY A 68 -0.07 -8.58 -9.81
CA GLY A 68 -1.49 -8.92 -9.74
C GLY A 68 -2.29 -8.03 -8.79
N ILE A 69 -1.88 -6.76 -8.67
CA ILE A 69 -2.48 -5.79 -7.75
C ILE A 69 -3.44 -4.90 -8.53
N GLU A 70 -4.65 -4.77 -8.03
CA GLU A 70 -5.67 -3.94 -8.64
C GLU A 70 -5.48 -2.45 -8.32
N ILE A 71 -5.60 -1.61 -9.34
CA ILE A 71 -5.64 -0.15 -9.19
C ILE A 71 -7.11 0.23 -9.03
N PRO A 72 -7.51 0.92 -7.94
CA PRO A 72 -8.89 1.36 -7.75
C PRO A 72 -9.42 2.09 -8.99
N GLU A 73 -10.64 1.77 -9.41
CA GLU A 73 -11.25 2.34 -10.63
C GLU A 73 -11.21 3.87 -10.60
N LYS A 74 -11.56 4.49 -9.47
CA LYS A 74 -11.49 5.95 -9.29
C LYS A 74 -10.10 6.53 -9.51
N LEU A 75 -9.04 5.81 -9.11
CA LEU A 75 -7.67 6.25 -9.34
C LEU A 75 -7.31 6.07 -10.81
N LYS A 76 -7.64 4.91 -11.39
CA LYS A 76 -7.41 4.60 -12.80
C LYS A 76 -8.08 5.62 -13.73
N ASP A 77 -9.34 5.94 -13.49
CA ASP A 77 -10.11 6.91 -14.30
C ASP A 77 -9.48 8.30 -14.25
N LYS A 78 -9.07 8.75 -13.06
CA LYS A 78 -8.35 10.02 -12.90
C LYS A 78 -7.03 10.04 -13.67
N LEU A 79 -6.27 8.94 -13.63
CA LEU A 79 -4.99 8.84 -14.34
C LEU A 79 -5.20 8.77 -15.86
N GLU A 80 -6.20 8.05 -16.35
CA GLU A 80 -6.51 8.00 -17.79
C GLU A 80 -6.98 9.36 -18.33
N ALA A 81 -7.79 10.09 -17.56
CA ALA A 81 -8.25 11.43 -17.93
C ALA A 81 -7.11 12.45 -18.08
N HIS A 82 -5.97 12.23 -17.40
CA HIS A 82 -4.80 13.12 -17.41
C HIS A 82 -3.56 12.46 -18.02
N LYS A 83 -3.71 11.38 -18.80
CA LYS A 83 -2.59 10.54 -19.27
C LYS A 83 -1.48 11.30 -20.03
N ASP A 84 -1.82 12.43 -20.65
CA ASP A 84 -0.91 13.27 -21.43
C ASP A 84 -0.30 14.43 -20.61
N ASP A 85 -0.76 14.66 -19.38
CA ASP A 85 -0.27 15.68 -18.45
C ASP A 85 0.54 15.03 -17.32
N LYS A 86 1.87 15.05 -17.46
CA LYS A 86 2.79 14.42 -16.50
C LYS A 86 2.73 15.05 -15.11
N ASP A 87 2.48 16.36 -15.03
CA ASP A 87 2.44 17.07 -13.76
C ASP A 87 1.13 16.78 -13.01
N ALA A 88 0.02 16.71 -13.73
CA ALA A 88 -1.26 16.26 -13.18
C ALA A 88 -1.18 14.82 -12.68
N ILE A 89 -0.60 13.88 -13.45
CA ILE A 89 -0.38 12.49 -13.03
C ILE A 89 0.40 12.43 -11.73
N LYS A 90 1.55 13.13 -11.68
CA LYS A 90 2.40 13.15 -10.49
C LYS A 90 1.62 13.66 -9.27
N LYS A 91 0.88 14.75 -9.40
CA LYS A 91 0.07 15.32 -8.32
C LYS A 91 -1.01 14.34 -7.83
N ILE A 92 -1.76 13.72 -8.75
CA ILE A 92 -2.80 12.73 -8.42
C ILE A 92 -2.22 11.58 -7.59
N LEU A 93 -1.04 11.09 -7.97
CA LEU A 93 -0.40 9.97 -7.29
C LEU A 93 0.19 10.36 -5.94
N GLU A 94 0.86 11.51 -5.85
CA GLU A 94 1.36 12.04 -4.58
C GLU A 94 0.21 12.25 -3.58
N GLU A 95 -0.92 12.81 -4.03
CA GLU A 95 -2.13 12.99 -3.22
C GLU A 95 -2.75 11.67 -2.79
N HIS A 96 -2.84 10.69 -3.70
CA HIS A 96 -3.38 9.36 -3.40
C HIS A 96 -2.53 8.63 -2.36
N THR A 97 -1.20 8.60 -2.54
CA THR A 97 -0.28 7.99 -1.58
C THR A 97 -0.37 8.68 -0.21
N LEU A 98 -0.40 10.01 -0.16
CA LEU A 98 -0.52 10.74 1.10
C LEU A 98 -1.83 10.42 1.81
N LEU A 99 -2.95 10.41 1.08
CA LEU A 99 -4.26 10.07 1.65
C LEU A 99 -4.29 8.64 2.20
N MET A 100 -3.70 7.68 1.49
CA MET A 100 -3.56 6.31 1.98
C MET A 100 -2.76 6.27 3.29
N CYS A 101 -1.60 6.91 3.33
CA CYS A 101 -0.77 6.92 4.54
C CYS A 101 -1.48 7.60 5.73
N LYS A 102 -2.18 8.72 5.51
CA LYS A 102 -2.99 9.37 6.56
C LYS A 102 -4.04 8.43 7.12
N LYS A 103 -4.81 7.77 6.25
CA LYS A 103 -5.81 6.80 6.68
C LYS A 103 -5.19 5.61 7.42
N LEU A 104 -4.03 5.09 6.99
CA LEU A 104 -3.34 4.02 7.69
C LEU A 104 -2.98 4.44 9.14
N VAL A 105 -2.48 5.66 9.32
CA VAL A 105 -2.19 6.22 10.65
C VAL A 105 -3.48 6.37 11.47
N GLU A 106 -4.54 6.95 10.89
CA GLU A 106 -5.85 7.12 11.54
C GLU A 106 -6.47 5.80 12.00
N GLN A 107 -6.28 4.72 11.22
CA GLN A 107 -6.74 3.36 11.54
C GLN A 107 -5.83 2.62 12.53
N GLY A 108 -4.81 3.28 13.10
CA GLY A 108 -3.94 2.71 14.12
C GLY A 108 -2.93 1.70 13.57
N SER A 109 -2.50 1.86 12.32
CA SER A 109 -1.45 1.02 11.75
C SER A 109 -0.17 1.08 12.61
N PRO A 110 0.51 -0.06 12.87
CA PRO A 110 1.69 -0.09 13.73
C PRO A 110 2.92 0.61 13.12
N GLY A 111 2.87 0.96 11.83
CA GLY A 111 3.93 1.64 11.09
C GLY A 111 3.62 1.63 9.60
N ILE A 112 4.51 2.18 8.77
CA ILE A 112 4.41 2.09 7.31
C ILE A 112 5.77 1.68 6.75
N GLN A 113 5.81 0.57 6.00
CA GLN A 113 7.01 0.14 5.27
C GLN A 113 7.00 0.82 3.89
N PHE A 114 7.96 1.71 3.65
CA PHE A 114 8.12 2.33 2.33
C PHE A 114 9.01 1.49 1.41
N TYR A 115 8.55 1.24 0.19
CA TYR A 115 9.37 0.75 -0.92
C TYR A 115 9.89 1.95 -1.71
N THR A 116 11.14 2.34 -1.48
CA THR A 116 11.72 3.56 -2.09
C THR A 116 12.24 3.33 -3.50
N MET A 117 12.62 2.09 -3.86
CA MET A 117 13.22 1.75 -5.16
C MET A 117 14.40 2.68 -5.52
N ASP A 118 15.27 2.93 -4.54
CA ASP A 118 16.40 3.87 -4.60
C ASP A 118 16.04 5.33 -4.90
N LYS A 119 14.75 5.70 -4.74
CA LYS A 119 14.21 7.05 -4.97
C LYS A 119 13.49 7.58 -3.72
N PRO A 120 14.22 8.25 -2.81
CA PRO A 120 13.65 8.67 -1.53
C PRO A 120 12.73 9.89 -1.62
N GLU A 121 12.66 10.60 -2.75
CA GLU A 121 11.99 11.90 -2.87
C GLU A 121 10.49 11.80 -2.55
N GLY A 122 9.80 10.78 -3.08
CA GLY A 122 8.39 10.55 -2.82
C GLY A 122 8.13 10.23 -1.34
N THR A 123 8.95 9.36 -0.75
CA THR A 123 8.86 9.02 0.67
C THR A 123 9.11 10.23 1.57
N LYS A 124 10.14 11.04 1.28
CA LYS A 124 10.44 12.25 2.03
C LYS A 124 9.27 13.23 2.04
N LYS A 125 8.65 13.45 0.88
CA LYS A 125 7.44 14.30 0.78
C LYS A 125 6.30 13.76 1.64
N VAL A 126 6.00 12.47 1.54
CA VAL A 126 4.93 11.85 2.35
C VAL A 126 5.22 12.02 3.84
N LEU A 127 6.44 11.71 4.29
CA LEU A 127 6.84 11.87 5.69
C LEU A 127 6.75 13.33 6.17
N GLN A 128 7.21 14.27 5.35
CA GLN A 128 7.11 15.70 5.65
C GLN A 128 5.66 16.15 5.86
N GLU A 129 4.71 15.63 5.08
CA GLU A 129 3.28 15.96 5.21
C GLU A 129 2.60 15.23 6.38
N LEU A 130 3.04 14.01 6.73
CA LEU A 130 2.49 13.25 7.86
C LEU A 130 2.98 13.77 9.21
N CYS A 131 4.20 14.29 9.28
CA CYS A 131 4.83 14.77 10.51
C CYS A 131 4.72 16.28 10.71
N LYS A 132 3.87 16.99 9.94
CA LYS A 132 3.59 18.41 10.25
C LYS A 132 2.77 18.46 11.53
N GLU A 133 3.29 19.20 12.52
CA GLU A 133 2.57 19.59 13.74
C GLU A 133 1.40 20.51 13.43
#